data_AF-X0X7D8-F1
#
_entry.id   AF-X0X7D8-F1
#
_cell.length_a   1.000
_cell.length_b   1.000
_cell.length_c   1.000
_cell.angle_alpha   90.00
_cell.angle_beta   90.00
_cell.angle_gamma   90.00
#
_symmetry.space_group_name_H-M   'P 1'
#
loop_
_entity.id
_entity.type
_entity.pdbx_description
1 polymer ?
#
loop_
_entity_poly.entity_id
_entity_poly.type
_entity_poly.pdbx_seq_one_letter_code
_entity_poly.pdbx_strand_id
1 'polypeptide(L)'
;IFLQIFVSTASFKEVEIFGRKLTPLIEWGRLVGVGDPEPATQAILDIDLTVLSNGTLSSGTQFIGQLNGLTYITQQSYVITTPSETIEVVCVKSGIQGNLQSTDILAIANSIGVIEDEAVVNALTAAAIDAEKEENYRQRVVERFQLNPQGGALADYRIWAQDAPGVQQTYIYTGDPSDVLVYVEGDPDIYPDRVPDSALLLAVGSVIDFDPATGLSTRRSVTAVIDPVGDKSYTNIKAVILKSFDIFVTNLVISDIA
;
A
#
# COMPACT_ATOMS: atom_id res chain seq x y z
N ILE A 1 -26.11 3.25 -9.92
CA ILE A 1 -25.36 1.97 -10.04
C ILE A 1 -24.03 2.15 -10.79
N PHE A 2 -23.99 2.84 -11.93
CA PHE A 2 -22.77 3.01 -12.75
C PHE A 2 -21.58 3.69 -12.06
N LEU A 3 -21.82 4.63 -11.14
CA LEU A 3 -20.74 5.32 -10.40
C LEU A 3 -19.88 4.38 -9.53
N GLN A 4 -20.36 3.17 -9.21
CA GLN A 4 -19.62 2.24 -8.36
C GLN A 4 -18.59 1.40 -9.12
N ILE A 5 -18.58 1.48 -10.46
CA ILE A 5 -17.71 0.67 -11.32
C ILE A 5 -16.30 1.26 -11.39
N PHE A 6 -16.16 2.59 -11.30
CA PHE A 6 -14.86 3.24 -11.35
C PHE A 6 -14.35 3.53 -9.94
N VAL A 7 -13.09 3.17 -9.65
CA VAL A 7 -12.44 3.41 -8.36
C VAL A 7 -12.47 4.91 -7.98
N SER A 8 -12.32 5.79 -8.97
CA SER A 8 -12.35 7.24 -8.77
C SER A 8 -13.72 7.76 -8.29
N THR A 9 -14.81 7.04 -8.57
CA THR A 9 -16.18 7.46 -8.21
C THR A 9 -16.89 6.50 -7.26
N ALA A 10 -16.24 5.39 -6.88
CA ALA A 10 -16.80 4.39 -5.98
C ALA A 10 -17.06 4.99 -4.59
N SER A 11 -18.21 4.67 -4.00
CA SER A 11 -18.61 5.20 -2.70
C SER A 11 -17.90 4.48 -1.56
N PHE A 12 -17.56 5.23 -0.51
CA PHE A 12 -17.11 4.70 0.78
C PHE A 12 -18.24 4.48 1.78
N LYS A 13 -19.51 4.62 1.36
CA LYS A 13 -20.68 4.29 2.17
C LYS A 13 -21.15 2.86 1.91
N GLU A 14 -21.67 2.23 2.95
CA GLU A 14 -22.33 0.92 2.83
C GLU A 14 -23.54 1.04 1.90
N VAL A 15 -23.62 0.13 0.92
CA VAL A 15 -24.75 -0.04 0.03
C VAL A 15 -25.18 -1.50 0.02
N GLU A 16 -26.46 -1.73 -0.23
CA GLU A 16 -27.00 -3.08 -0.39
C GLU A 16 -27.16 -3.42 -1.87
N ILE A 17 -26.49 -4.48 -2.32
CA ILE A 17 -26.54 -4.98 -3.70
C ILE A 17 -26.85 -6.48 -3.64
N PHE A 18 -27.95 -6.89 -4.27
CA PHE A 18 -28.43 -8.28 -4.27
C PHE A 18 -28.54 -8.92 -2.86
N GLY A 19 -29.01 -8.17 -1.87
CA GLY A 19 -29.18 -8.65 -0.49
C GLY A 19 -27.87 -8.73 0.31
N ARG A 20 -26.76 -8.22 -0.23
CA ARG A 20 -25.46 -8.13 0.45
C ARG A 20 -25.10 -6.68 0.72
N LYS A 21 -24.70 -6.41 1.95
CA LYS A 21 -24.15 -5.12 2.37
C LYS A 21 -22.66 -5.08 2.08
N LEU A 22 -22.22 -4.08 1.34
CA LEU A 22 -20.82 -3.88 1.00
C LEU A 22 -20.51 -2.39 0.85
N THR A 23 -19.24 -2.04 1.02
CA THR A 23 -18.73 -0.69 0.73
C THR A 23 -17.92 -0.75 -0.56
N PRO A 24 -18.42 -0.19 -1.69
CA PRO A 24 -17.85 -0.45 -3.02
C PRO A 24 -16.36 -0.11 -3.14
N LEU A 25 -15.92 1.00 -2.55
CA LEU A 25 -14.51 1.38 -2.58
C LEU A 25 -13.62 0.40 -1.79
N ILE A 26 -14.12 -0.14 -0.67
CA ILE A 26 -13.39 -1.13 0.14
C ILE A 26 -13.29 -2.46 -0.63
N GLU A 27 -14.35 -2.88 -1.31
CA GLU A 27 -14.32 -4.07 -2.16
C GLU A 27 -13.28 -3.96 -3.28
N TRP A 28 -13.14 -2.78 -3.90
CA TRP A 28 -12.07 -2.51 -4.85
C TRP A 28 -10.69 -2.64 -4.21
N GLY A 29 -10.47 -2.01 -3.05
CA GLY A 29 -9.19 -2.09 -2.34
C GLY A 29 -8.81 -3.51 -1.92
N ARG A 30 -9.77 -4.31 -1.46
CA ARG A 30 -9.59 -5.75 -1.21
C ARG A 30 -9.20 -6.50 -2.47
N LEU A 31 -9.88 -6.25 -3.58
CA LEU A 31 -9.62 -6.93 -4.85
C LEU A 31 -8.19 -6.71 -5.37
N VAL A 32 -7.64 -5.50 -5.21
CA VAL A 32 -6.25 -5.19 -5.62
C VAL A 32 -5.20 -5.38 -4.55
N GLY A 33 -5.59 -5.91 -3.38
CA GLY A 33 -4.69 -6.24 -2.29
C GLY A 33 -4.21 -5.06 -1.45
N VAL A 34 -4.91 -3.91 -1.49
CA VAL A 34 -4.71 -2.81 -0.51
C VAL A 34 -5.27 -3.18 0.86
N GLY A 35 -6.30 -4.03 0.90
CA GLY A 35 -6.97 -4.44 2.14
C GLY A 35 -7.99 -3.42 2.62
N ASP A 36 -8.34 -3.48 3.90
CA ASP A 36 -9.31 -2.57 4.53
C ASP A 36 -8.65 -1.24 4.92
N PRO A 37 -9.43 -0.13 4.98
CA PRO A 37 -8.94 1.15 5.47
C PRO A 37 -8.46 1.04 6.91
N GLU A 38 -7.44 1.82 7.27
CA GLU A 38 -6.88 1.75 8.62
C GLU A 38 -7.92 2.21 9.67
N PRO A 39 -8.21 1.40 10.70
CA PRO A 39 -9.22 1.75 11.70
C PRO A 39 -8.69 2.81 12.66
N ALA A 40 -9.60 3.57 13.27
CA ALA A 40 -9.24 4.49 14.36
C ALA A 40 -8.73 3.71 15.58
N THR A 41 -7.69 4.22 16.23
CA THR A 41 -7.15 3.63 17.47
C THR A 41 -7.66 4.38 18.69
N GLN A 42 -7.67 3.71 19.84
CA GLN A 42 -8.03 4.30 21.12
C GLN A 42 -6.81 4.92 21.80
N ALA A 43 -7.05 5.96 22.60
CA ALA A 43 -6.02 6.58 23.42
C ALA A 43 -5.84 5.76 24.69
N ILE A 44 -4.59 5.57 25.10
CA ILE A 44 -4.23 4.96 26.38
C ILE A 44 -3.51 6.04 27.19
N LEU A 45 -4.01 6.30 28.40
CA LEU A 45 -3.51 7.33 29.30
C LEU A 45 -3.07 6.69 30.61
N ASP A 46 -1.98 7.20 31.15
CA ASP A 46 -1.65 7.03 32.56
C ASP A 46 -2.22 8.22 33.32
N ILE A 47 -3.04 7.94 34.33
CA ILE A 47 -3.65 8.95 35.21
C ILE A 47 -3.18 8.74 36.63
N ASP A 48 -2.86 9.83 37.31
CA ASP A 48 -2.51 9.86 38.72
C ASP A 48 -3.78 10.07 39.56
N LEU A 49 -4.01 9.15 40.49
CA LEU A 49 -5.14 9.16 41.42
C LEU A 49 -4.69 9.66 42.80
N THR A 50 -5.44 10.59 43.38
CA THR A 50 -5.32 10.93 44.80
C THR A 50 -6.15 9.95 45.64
N VAL A 51 -5.49 9.26 46.58
CA VAL A 51 -6.12 8.17 47.34
C VAL A 51 -6.64 8.67 48.69
N LEU A 52 -7.91 8.41 48.99
CA LEU A 52 -8.56 8.77 50.26
C LEU A 52 -8.48 7.65 51.30
N SER A 53 -8.53 6.39 50.86
CA SER A 53 -8.37 5.21 51.71
C SER A 53 -7.88 4.00 50.92
N ASN A 54 -7.30 3.00 51.62
CA ASN A 54 -6.88 1.77 50.96
C ASN A 54 -8.09 0.99 50.45
N GLY A 55 -7.97 0.42 49.26
CA GLY A 55 -9.08 -0.29 48.62
C GLY A 55 -8.70 -0.90 47.28
N THR A 56 -9.70 -1.17 46.46
CA THR A 56 -9.51 -1.74 45.12
C THR A 56 -10.32 -0.98 44.10
N LEU A 57 -9.72 -0.66 42.97
CA LEU A 57 -10.40 -0.17 41.78
C LEU A 57 -10.69 -1.35 40.87
N SER A 58 -11.94 -1.53 40.45
CA SER A 58 -12.29 -2.64 39.56
C SER A 58 -12.01 -2.30 38.10
N SER A 59 -11.73 -3.31 37.28
CA SER A 59 -11.82 -3.19 35.82
C SER A 59 -13.20 -2.67 35.40
N GLY A 60 -13.24 -1.83 34.37
CA GLY A 60 -14.44 -1.17 33.88
C GLY A 60 -14.85 0.07 34.66
N THR A 61 -14.03 0.56 35.60
CA THR A 61 -14.30 1.85 36.27
C THR A 61 -14.19 2.97 35.23
N GLN A 62 -15.21 3.83 35.19
CA GLN A 62 -15.36 4.86 34.17
C GLN A 62 -14.93 6.23 34.69
N PHE A 63 -14.18 6.93 33.86
CA PHE A 63 -13.77 8.31 34.04
C PHE A 63 -14.23 9.13 32.83
N ILE A 64 -14.49 10.42 33.00
CA ILE A 64 -14.95 11.34 31.95
C ILE A 64 -13.94 12.47 31.86
N GLY A 65 -13.33 12.64 30.69
CA GLY A 65 -12.42 13.77 30.45
C GLY A 65 -13.16 15.09 30.51
N GLN A 66 -12.73 16.02 31.37
CA GLN A 66 -13.40 17.32 31.51
C GLN A 66 -13.27 18.17 30.25
N LEU A 67 -12.16 18.04 29.52
CA LEU A 67 -11.88 18.82 28.31
C LEU A 67 -12.68 18.33 27.09
N ASN A 68 -12.80 17.02 26.89
CA ASN A 68 -13.38 16.43 25.68
C ASN A 68 -14.73 15.73 25.90
N GLY A 69 -15.16 15.54 27.15
CA GLY A 69 -16.40 14.85 27.51
C GLY A 69 -16.42 13.36 27.14
N LEU A 70 -15.27 12.76 26.85
CA LEU A 70 -15.17 11.35 26.45
C LEU A 70 -14.97 10.44 27.66
N THR A 71 -15.45 9.21 27.55
CA THR A 71 -15.33 8.20 28.59
C THR A 71 -14.03 7.41 28.44
N TYR A 72 -13.34 7.22 29.56
CA TYR A 72 -12.13 6.41 29.72
C TYR A 72 -12.41 5.30 30.71
N ILE A 73 -11.90 4.10 30.47
CA ILE A 73 -12.16 2.92 31.27
C ILE A 73 -10.88 2.21 31.69
N THR A 74 -10.84 1.71 32.92
CA THR A 74 -9.80 0.79 33.36
C THR A 74 -9.99 -0.57 32.70
N GLN A 75 -8.92 -1.15 32.14
CA GLN A 75 -8.98 -2.49 31.53
C GLN A 75 -8.72 -3.61 32.56
N GLN A 76 -8.10 -3.28 33.69
CA GLN A 76 -7.76 -4.21 34.76
C GLN A 76 -8.13 -3.63 36.13
N SER A 77 -8.14 -4.49 37.15
CA SER A 77 -8.35 -4.08 38.53
C SER A 77 -7.02 -3.67 39.18
N TYR A 78 -7.05 -2.65 40.02
CA TYR A 78 -5.89 -2.12 40.75
C TYR A 78 -6.12 -2.23 42.26
N VAL A 79 -5.08 -2.57 43.02
CA VAL A 79 -5.10 -2.52 44.48
C VAL A 79 -4.43 -1.24 44.92
N ILE A 80 -5.17 -0.38 45.62
CA ILE A 80 -4.71 0.94 46.01
C ILE A 80 -4.18 0.87 47.44
N THR A 81 -2.88 1.13 47.60
CA THR A 81 -2.19 1.02 48.90
C THR A 81 -1.33 2.23 49.25
N THR A 82 -1.06 3.09 48.27
CA THR A 82 -0.24 4.30 48.43
C THR A 82 -1.11 5.55 48.37
N PRO A 83 -0.67 6.71 48.88
CA PRO A 83 -1.46 7.95 48.84
C PRO A 83 -1.66 8.53 47.43
N SER A 84 -0.85 8.10 46.46
CA SER A 84 -0.93 8.50 45.05
C SER A 84 -0.56 7.31 44.18
N GLU A 85 -1.50 6.86 43.34
CA GLU A 85 -1.33 5.66 42.51
C GLU A 85 -1.54 6.04 41.04
N THR A 86 -0.61 5.66 40.16
CA THR A 86 -0.75 5.84 38.72
C THR A 86 -1.42 4.60 38.12
N ILE A 87 -2.48 4.79 37.33
CA ILE A 87 -3.20 3.71 36.67
C ILE A 87 -3.37 3.99 35.18
N GLU A 88 -3.63 2.94 34.42
CA GLU A 88 -3.86 3.03 32.98
C GLU A 88 -5.36 3.04 32.69
N VAL A 89 -5.80 3.96 31.83
CA VAL A 89 -7.16 4.03 31.32
C VAL A 89 -7.18 4.14 29.80
N VAL A 90 -8.18 3.53 29.18
CA VAL A 90 -8.36 3.52 27.72
C VAL A 90 -9.61 4.30 27.34
N CYS A 91 -9.49 5.21 26.38
CA CYS A 91 -10.65 5.94 25.84
C CYS A 91 -11.60 4.98 25.11
N VAL A 92 -12.88 5.00 25.47
CA VAL A 92 -13.90 4.15 24.83
C VAL A 92 -14.07 4.53 23.36
N LYS A 93 -14.03 5.83 23.04
CA LYS A 93 -14.13 6.32 21.67
C LYS A 93 -12.74 6.34 21.02
N SER A 94 -12.58 5.61 19.91
CA SER A 94 -11.39 5.71 19.06
C SER A 94 -11.31 7.05 18.32
N GLY A 95 -10.10 7.50 18.00
CA GLY A 95 -9.83 8.74 17.26
C GLY A 95 -9.13 9.81 18.09
N ILE A 96 -8.54 10.79 17.42
CA ILE A 96 -7.62 11.77 18.03
C ILE A 96 -8.25 12.58 19.16
N GLN A 97 -9.59 12.70 19.18
CA GLN A 97 -10.34 13.40 20.22
C GLN A 97 -10.16 12.75 21.61
N GLY A 98 -9.81 11.46 21.66
CA GLY A 98 -9.50 10.75 22.90
C GLY A 98 -8.14 11.08 23.50
N ASN A 99 -7.27 11.81 22.78
CA ASN A 99 -5.97 12.20 23.31
C ASN A 99 -6.11 13.35 24.30
N LEU A 100 -5.66 13.11 25.53
CA LEU A 100 -5.47 14.14 26.55
C LEU A 100 -3.98 14.31 26.81
N GLN A 101 -3.58 15.52 27.17
CA GLN A 101 -2.21 15.86 27.50
C GLN A 101 -1.99 15.73 29.01
N SER A 102 -0.71 15.68 29.42
CA SER A 102 -0.36 15.80 30.83
C SER A 102 -1.02 17.04 31.44
N THR A 103 -1.48 16.94 32.68
CA THR A 103 -2.24 17.95 33.44
C THR A 103 -3.74 18.08 33.11
N ASP A 104 -4.24 17.43 32.06
CA ASP A 104 -5.69 17.37 31.83
C ASP A 104 -6.38 16.57 32.94
N ILE A 105 -7.67 16.87 33.21
CA ILE A 105 -8.41 16.28 34.32
C ILE A 105 -9.47 15.32 33.82
N LEU A 106 -9.55 14.16 34.46
CA LEU A 106 -10.65 13.21 34.32
C LEU A 106 -11.45 13.15 35.62
N ALA A 107 -12.77 13.22 35.50
CA ALA A 107 -13.69 13.03 36.63
C ALA A 107 -14.21 11.60 36.67
N ILE A 108 -14.24 10.94 37.83
CA ILE A 108 -14.85 9.62 37.96
C ILE A 108 -16.36 9.70 37.69
N ALA A 109 -16.89 8.79 36.87
CA ALA A 109 -18.31 8.82 36.48
C ALA A 109 -19.24 8.45 37.64
N ASN A 110 -18.80 7.54 38.51
CA ASN A 110 -19.51 7.14 39.72
C ASN A 110 -18.50 7.09 40.87
N SER A 111 -18.65 7.98 41.85
CA SER A 111 -17.74 8.04 43.00
C SER A 111 -17.77 6.73 43.78
N ILE A 112 -16.58 6.25 44.16
CA ILE A 112 -16.37 4.99 44.89
C ILE A 112 -15.89 5.21 46.33
N GLY A 113 -15.57 6.45 46.72
CA GLY A 113 -15.12 6.80 48.07
C GLY A 113 -13.71 6.34 48.46
N VAL A 114 -13.00 5.61 47.58
CA VAL A 114 -11.62 5.14 47.78
C VAL A 114 -10.59 6.17 47.26
N ILE A 115 -10.95 6.91 46.23
CA ILE A 115 -10.14 7.95 45.57
C ILE A 115 -10.93 9.25 45.49
N GLU A 116 -10.24 10.37 45.27
CA GLU A 116 -10.89 11.63 44.91
C GLU A 116 -11.64 11.51 43.58
N ASP A 117 -12.64 12.38 43.38
CA ASP A 117 -13.47 12.34 42.18
C ASP A 117 -12.73 12.85 40.93
N GLU A 118 -11.59 13.52 41.10
CA GLU A 118 -10.75 14.01 40.02
C GLU A 118 -9.41 13.25 39.98
N ALA A 119 -9.01 12.88 38.77
CA ALA A 119 -7.73 12.27 38.44
C ALA A 119 -7.01 13.13 37.41
N VAL A 120 -5.69 13.25 37.54
CA VAL A 120 -4.87 14.07 36.63
C VAL A 120 -4.17 13.18 35.64
N VAL A 121 -4.21 13.53 34.35
CA VAL A 121 -3.42 12.84 33.32
C VAL A 121 -1.95 13.09 33.59
N ASN A 122 -1.21 12.00 33.79
CA ASN A 122 0.24 12.03 33.91
C ASN A 122 0.88 12.03 32.52
N ALA A 123 0.51 11.03 31.70
CA ALA A 123 1.06 10.85 30.36
C ALA A 123 0.08 10.21 29.36
N LEU A 124 0.29 10.50 28.08
CA LEU A 124 -0.34 9.79 26.96
C LEU A 124 0.55 8.62 26.56
N THR A 125 0.20 7.42 27.03
CA THR A 125 0.96 6.18 26.82
C THR A 125 0.84 5.67 25.39
N ALA A 126 -0.35 5.77 24.79
CA ALA A 126 -0.57 5.52 23.37
C ALA A 126 -1.53 6.54 22.77
N ALA A 127 -1.08 7.22 21.71
CA ALA A 127 -1.91 8.19 21.00
C ALA A 127 -2.98 7.50 20.15
N ALA A 128 -4.22 7.95 20.31
CA ALA A 128 -5.28 7.67 19.36
C ALA A 128 -5.01 8.37 18.03
N ILE A 129 -5.29 7.67 16.95
CA ILE A 129 -5.34 8.21 15.59
C ILE A 129 -6.74 8.02 15.02
N ASP A 130 -7.16 8.95 14.17
CA ASP A 130 -8.42 8.84 13.44
C ASP A 130 -8.34 7.72 12.41
N ALA A 131 -9.50 7.18 12.05
CA ALA A 131 -9.61 6.25 10.95
C ALA A 131 -9.12 6.92 9.66
N GLU A 132 -8.59 6.10 8.75
CA GLU A 132 -8.13 6.57 7.46
C GLU A 132 -9.25 7.30 6.71
N LYS A 133 -8.91 8.48 6.17
CA LYS A 133 -9.85 9.27 5.38
C LYS A 133 -10.15 8.59 4.07
N GLU A 134 -11.40 8.67 3.63
CA GLU A 134 -11.88 8.12 2.36
C GLU A 134 -10.97 8.48 1.17
N GLU A 135 -10.55 9.75 1.06
CA GLU A 135 -9.74 10.20 -0.07
C GLU A 135 -8.32 9.61 -0.06
N ASN A 136 -7.72 9.47 1.13
CA ASN A 136 -6.40 8.84 1.27
C ASN A 136 -6.47 7.36 0.88
N TYR A 137 -7.50 6.66 1.36
CA TYR A 137 -7.73 5.26 1.00
C TYR A 137 -7.99 5.11 -0.50
N ARG A 138 -8.83 5.97 -1.10
CA ARG A 138 -9.07 6.00 -2.55
C ARG A 138 -7.78 6.17 -3.33
N GLN A 139 -6.93 7.10 -2.91
CA GLN A 139 -5.65 7.35 -3.54
C GLN A 139 -4.77 6.10 -3.51
N ARG A 140 -4.61 5.42 -2.36
CA ARG A 140 -3.85 4.16 -2.27
C ARG A 140 -4.40 3.07 -3.21
N VAL A 141 -5.72 2.96 -3.33
CA VAL A 141 -6.35 2.00 -4.26
C VAL A 141 -6.03 2.36 -5.71
N VAL A 142 -6.19 3.63 -6.10
CA VAL A 142 -5.84 4.11 -7.46
C VAL A 142 -4.37 3.89 -7.75
N GLU A 143 -3.49 4.26 -6.83
CA GLU A 143 -2.04 4.04 -6.94
C GLU A 143 -1.73 2.56 -7.09
N ARG A 144 -2.42 1.67 -6.36
CA ARG A 144 -2.21 0.23 -6.52
C ARG A 144 -2.61 -0.28 -7.91
N PHE A 145 -3.70 0.24 -8.48
CA PHE A 145 -4.10 -0.08 -9.86
C PHE A 145 -3.09 0.42 -10.89
N GLN A 146 -2.45 1.57 -10.64
CA GLN A 146 -1.42 2.16 -11.51
C GLN A 146 -0.07 1.45 -11.34
N LEU A 147 0.28 1.11 -10.11
CA LEU A 147 1.52 0.48 -9.69
C LEU A 147 1.29 -1.02 -9.51
N ASN A 148 1.00 -1.70 -10.61
CA ASN A 148 0.96 -3.15 -10.62
C ASN A 148 2.32 -3.69 -10.18
N PRO A 149 2.37 -4.60 -9.19
CA PRO A 149 3.63 -5.14 -8.70
C PRO A 149 4.24 -5.98 -9.82
N GLN A 150 5.33 -5.50 -10.39
CA GLN A 150 6.07 -6.19 -11.44
C GLN A 150 7.26 -6.86 -10.77
N GLY A 151 7.23 -8.19 -10.69
CA GLY A 151 8.18 -9.01 -9.94
C GLY A 151 9.49 -9.28 -10.68
N GLY A 152 9.71 -8.63 -11.82
CA GLY A 152 10.82 -8.95 -12.73
C GLY A 152 10.56 -10.24 -13.51
N ALA A 153 9.30 -10.53 -13.84
CA ALA A 153 8.97 -11.60 -14.78
C ALA A 153 9.33 -11.18 -16.22
N LEU A 154 9.46 -12.15 -17.13
CA LEU A 154 9.77 -11.87 -18.54
C LEU A 154 8.79 -10.87 -19.19
N ALA A 155 7.53 -10.87 -18.78
CA ALA A 155 6.53 -9.92 -19.27
C ALA A 155 6.80 -8.49 -18.80
N ASP A 156 7.36 -8.30 -17.61
CA ASP A 156 7.66 -6.99 -17.04
C ASP A 156 8.75 -6.29 -17.84
N TYR A 157 9.83 -7.01 -18.18
CA TYR A 157 10.90 -6.51 -19.05
C TYR A 157 10.40 -6.09 -20.43
N ARG A 158 9.41 -6.82 -20.98
CA ARG A 158 8.79 -6.43 -22.25
C ARG A 158 8.06 -5.10 -22.14
N ILE A 159 7.28 -4.92 -21.07
CA ILE A 159 6.53 -3.68 -20.81
C ILE A 159 7.51 -2.52 -20.60
N TRP A 160 8.52 -2.69 -19.76
CA TRP A 160 9.51 -1.64 -19.49
C TRP A 160 10.27 -1.21 -20.73
N ALA A 161 10.64 -2.17 -21.59
CA ALA A 161 11.33 -1.84 -22.84
C ALA A 161 10.47 -1.00 -23.79
N GLN A 162 9.13 -1.15 -23.75
CA GLN A 162 8.22 -0.35 -24.58
C GLN A 162 8.13 1.13 -24.16
N ASP A 163 8.60 1.47 -22.96
CA ASP A 163 8.68 2.88 -22.55
C ASP A 163 9.76 3.65 -23.31
N ALA A 164 10.72 2.96 -23.95
CA ALA A 164 11.67 3.58 -24.86
C ALA A 164 11.00 3.85 -26.22
N PRO A 165 10.90 5.12 -26.67
CA PRO A 165 10.29 5.43 -27.96
C PRO A 165 11.04 4.78 -29.11
N GLY A 166 10.30 4.18 -30.05
CA GLY A 166 10.86 3.52 -31.24
C GLY A 166 11.09 2.01 -31.09
N VAL A 167 10.70 1.40 -29.97
CA VAL A 167 10.60 -0.06 -29.82
C VAL A 167 9.30 -0.57 -30.44
N GLN A 168 9.40 -1.47 -31.41
CA GLN A 168 8.23 -2.18 -31.98
C GLN A 168 7.84 -3.37 -31.10
N GLN A 169 8.83 -4.23 -30.81
CA GLN A 169 8.63 -5.47 -30.07
C GLN A 169 9.93 -5.87 -29.38
N THR A 170 9.80 -6.59 -28.25
CA THR A 170 10.95 -7.16 -27.55
C THR A 170 10.78 -8.63 -27.22
N TYR A 171 11.90 -9.33 -27.24
CA TYR A 171 12.02 -10.75 -26.96
C TYR A 171 12.98 -10.94 -25.80
N ILE A 172 12.46 -11.43 -24.68
CA ILE A 172 13.21 -11.54 -23.43
C ILE A 172 13.66 -12.99 -23.26
N TYR A 173 14.93 -13.18 -22.98
CA TYR A 173 15.55 -14.46 -22.72
C TYR A 173 16.41 -14.39 -21.45
N THR A 174 16.73 -15.55 -20.90
CA THR A 174 17.65 -15.68 -19.77
C THR A 174 18.98 -16.21 -20.27
N GLY A 175 20.08 -15.61 -19.82
CA GLY A 175 21.45 -16.05 -20.12
C GLY A 175 22.01 -16.92 -19.01
N ASP A 176 23.21 -16.57 -18.56
CA ASP A 176 23.81 -17.10 -17.33
C ASP A 176 22.94 -16.78 -16.10
N PRO A 177 23.18 -17.42 -14.94
CA PRO A 177 22.39 -17.15 -13.75
C PRO A 177 22.31 -15.66 -13.44
N SER A 178 21.07 -15.16 -13.36
CA SER A 178 20.72 -13.75 -13.14
C SER A 178 20.79 -12.82 -14.36
N ASP A 179 21.29 -13.27 -15.51
CA ASP A 179 21.28 -12.46 -16.73
C ASP A 179 19.89 -12.35 -17.36
N VAL A 180 19.55 -11.13 -17.75
CA VAL A 180 18.38 -10.82 -18.55
C VAL A 180 18.82 -10.30 -19.91
N LEU A 181 18.58 -11.09 -20.95
CA LEU A 181 18.86 -10.76 -22.35
C LEU A 181 17.60 -10.17 -22.98
N VAL A 182 17.72 -8.99 -23.58
CA VAL A 182 16.61 -8.30 -24.23
C VAL A 182 16.97 -8.08 -25.69
N TYR A 183 16.23 -8.74 -26.58
CA TYR A 183 16.34 -8.51 -28.01
C TYR A 183 15.27 -7.52 -28.46
N VAL A 184 15.68 -6.46 -29.13
CA VAL A 184 14.83 -5.31 -29.50
C VAL A 184 14.65 -5.27 -31.01
N GLU A 185 13.39 -5.17 -31.44
CA GLU A 185 12.98 -4.83 -32.80
C GLU A 185 12.58 -3.36 -32.84
N GLY A 186 13.09 -2.62 -33.83
CA GLY A 186 12.78 -1.21 -34.03
C GLY A 186 11.45 -1.00 -34.76
N ASP A 187 10.79 0.13 -34.48
CA ASP A 187 9.62 0.60 -35.20
C ASP A 187 9.94 0.74 -36.71
N PRO A 188 9.17 0.12 -37.63
CA PRO A 188 9.44 0.18 -39.07
C PRO A 188 9.39 1.59 -39.68
N ASP A 189 8.70 2.55 -39.04
CA ASP A 189 8.63 3.93 -39.51
C ASP A 189 9.93 4.71 -39.20
N ILE A 190 10.68 4.26 -38.18
CA ILE A 190 11.95 4.87 -37.75
C ILE A 190 13.15 4.07 -38.28
N TYR A 191 13.05 2.73 -38.22
CA TYR A 191 14.07 1.77 -38.62
C TYR A 191 13.51 0.91 -39.78
N PRO A 192 13.77 1.26 -41.06
CA PRO A 192 13.18 0.56 -42.19
C PRO A 192 13.52 -0.94 -42.28
N ASP A 193 14.69 -1.34 -41.80
CA ASP A 193 15.13 -2.75 -41.68
C ASP A 193 14.75 -3.37 -40.32
N ARG A 194 14.10 -2.58 -39.46
CA ARG A 194 13.73 -2.89 -38.07
C ARG A 194 14.88 -3.23 -37.16
N VAL A 195 16.10 -2.84 -37.52
CA VAL A 195 17.30 -3.04 -36.71
C VAL A 195 17.59 -1.76 -35.93
N PRO A 196 17.38 -1.74 -34.59
CA PRO A 196 17.72 -0.59 -33.76
C PRO A 196 19.18 -0.18 -33.85
N ASP A 197 19.44 1.12 -33.74
CA ASP A 197 20.77 1.67 -33.53
C ASP A 197 21.19 1.57 -32.05
N SER A 198 22.46 1.88 -31.77
CA SER A 198 22.97 1.84 -30.40
C SER A 198 22.27 2.82 -29.47
N ALA A 199 21.76 3.95 -29.97
CA ALA A 199 21.04 4.93 -29.17
C ALA A 199 19.74 4.35 -28.58
N LEU A 200 18.95 3.64 -29.39
CA LEU A 200 17.73 2.98 -28.90
C LEU A 200 18.05 1.84 -27.93
N LEU A 201 19.10 1.04 -28.18
CA LEU A 201 19.48 -0.03 -27.26
C LEU A 201 19.90 0.51 -25.87
N LEU A 202 20.63 1.63 -25.84
CA LEU A 202 20.99 2.31 -24.59
C LEU A 202 19.75 2.89 -23.88
N ALA A 203 18.81 3.46 -24.65
CA ALA A 203 17.56 3.98 -24.09
C ALA A 203 16.71 2.86 -23.46
N VAL A 204 16.60 1.71 -24.13
CA VAL A 204 15.93 0.51 -23.61
C VAL A 204 16.58 0.03 -22.32
N GLY A 205 17.91 -0.07 -22.29
CA GLY A 205 18.63 -0.43 -21.06
C GLY A 205 18.34 0.53 -19.91
N SER A 206 18.34 1.85 -20.19
CA SER A 206 18.08 2.87 -19.18
C SER A 206 16.66 2.82 -18.62
N VAL A 207 15.62 2.58 -19.44
CA VAL A 207 14.23 2.50 -18.94
C VAL A 207 13.94 1.20 -18.21
N ILE A 208 14.74 0.14 -18.42
CA ILE A 208 14.64 -1.08 -17.63
C ILE A 208 15.36 -0.93 -16.29
N ASP A 209 16.51 -0.26 -16.27
CA ASP A 209 17.22 0.03 -15.02
C ASP A 209 16.49 1.05 -14.16
N PHE A 210 16.05 2.15 -14.76
CA PHE A 210 15.49 3.31 -14.07
C PHE A 210 14.04 3.55 -14.47
N ASP A 211 13.21 3.85 -13.49
CA ASP A 211 11.85 4.32 -13.74
C ASP A 211 11.89 5.74 -14.36
N PRO A 212 11.36 5.96 -15.58
CA PRO A 212 11.38 7.24 -16.26
C PRO A 212 10.59 8.33 -15.51
N ALA A 213 9.63 7.96 -14.64
CA ALA A 213 8.86 8.93 -13.87
C ALA A 213 9.61 9.42 -12.62
N THR A 214 10.33 8.54 -11.93
CA THR A 214 10.98 8.84 -10.64
C THR A 214 12.50 8.95 -10.71
N GLY A 215 13.12 8.42 -11.77
CA GLY A 215 14.58 8.32 -11.92
C GLY A 215 15.25 7.28 -11.02
N LEU A 216 14.46 6.51 -10.25
CA LEU A 216 14.99 5.52 -9.30
C LEU A 216 15.17 4.16 -9.97
N SER A 217 16.18 3.40 -9.51
CA SER A 217 16.46 2.04 -10.00
C SER A 217 15.57 1.01 -9.32
N THR A 218 14.26 1.06 -9.54
CA THR A 218 13.25 0.28 -8.80
C THR A 218 12.55 -0.80 -9.63
N ARG A 219 12.79 -0.86 -10.95
CA ARG A 219 12.06 -1.76 -11.87
C ARG A 219 12.56 -3.20 -11.77
N ARG A 220 13.84 -3.44 -12.06
CA ARG A 220 14.40 -4.79 -12.06
C ARG A 220 14.56 -5.36 -10.65
N SER A 221 14.49 -6.68 -10.54
CA SER A 221 14.85 -7.37 -9.30
C SER A 221 16.32 -7.11 -8.94
N VAL A 222 16.63 -7.12 -7.64
CA VAL A 222 17.99 -6.82 -7.12
C VAL A 222 19.05 -7.72 -7.74
N THR A 223 18.70 -8.95 -8.09
CA THR A 223 19.64 -9.93 -8.66
C THR A 223 19.74 -9.86 -10.18
N ALA A 224 18.77 -9.29 -10.89
CA ALA A 224 18.77 -9.30 -12.36
C ALA A 224 19.90 -8.45 -12.93
N VAL A 225 20.69 -9.00 -13.85
CA VAL A 225 21.82 -8.36 -14.51
C VAL A 225 21.44 -8.06 -15.97
N ILE A 226 21.31 -6.76 -16.25
CA ILE A 226 21.06 -6.25 -17.62
C ILE A 226 22.23 -5.47 -18.20
N ASP A 227 23.11 -5.00 -17.33
CA ASP A 227 24.40 -4.43 -17.69
C ASP A 227 25.50 -5.17 -16.92
N PRO A 228 26.02 -6.28 -17.48
CA PRO A 228 27.09 -7.06 -16.86
C PRO A 228 28.37 -6.25 -16.58
N VAL A 229 28.61 -5.18 -17.35
CA VAL A 229 29.82 -4.36 -17.24
C VAL A 229 29.65 -3.27 -16.19
N GLY A 230 28.41 -2.79 -16.00
CA GLY A 230 28.07 -1.74 -15.03
C GLY A 230 28.50 -0.33 -15.46
N ASP A 231 28.83 -0.14 -16.74
CA ASP A 231 29.24 1.14 -17.33
C ASP A 231 28.11 1.83 -18.11
N LYS A 232 26.89 1.29 -18.04
CA LYS A 232 25.70 1.69 -18.80
C LYS A 232 25.83 1.47 -20.31
N SER A 233 26.71 0.57 -20.74
CA SER A 233 26.77 0.13 -22.14
C SER A 233 25.67 -0.88 -22.49
N TYR A 234 25.05 -1.52 -21.48
CA TYR A 234 23.90 -2.41 -21.64
C TYR A 234 24.15 -3.56 -22.62
N THR A 235 25.25 -4.29 -22.44
CA THR A 235 25.67 -5.36 -23.39
C THR A 235 24.69 -6.53 -23.55
N ASN A 236 23.73 -6.69 -22.62
CA ASN A 236 22.65 -7.67 -22.72
C ASN A 236 21.42 -7.19 -23.51
N ILE A 237 21.38 -5.91 -23.90
CA ILE A 237 20.37 -5.36 -24.81
C ILE A 237 20.90 -5.41 -26.24
N LYS A 238 20.23 -6.16 -27.11
CA LYS A 238 20.72 -6.48 -28.46
C LYS A 238 19.65 -6.22 -29.51
N ALA A 239 20.06 -5.79 -30.69
CA ALA A 239 19.14 -5.73 -31.84
C ALA A 239 18.78 -7.15 -32.31
N VAL A 240 17.54 -7.33 -32.76
CA VAL A 240 17.13 -8.52 -33.53
C VAL A 240 17.00 -8.17 -35.01
N ILE A 241 17.28 -9.15 -35.86
CA ILE A 241 17.05 -9.03 -37.31
C ILE A 241 15.93 -10.01 -37.66
N LEU A 242 14.80 -9.50 -38.15
CA LEU A 242 13.75 -10.34 -38.70
C LEU A 242 14.15 -10.78 -40.11
N LYS A 243 14.30 -12.10 -40.30
CA LYS A 243 14.43 -12.69 -41.63
C LYS A 243 13.07 -13.21 -42.08
N SER A 244 12.53 -12.64 -43.15
CA SER A 244 11.47 -13.28 -43.91
C SER A 244 12.06 -14.31 -44.87
N PHE A 245 11.29 -15.36 -45.16
CA PHE A 245 11.57 -16.27 -46.26
C PHE A 245 10.25 -16.61 -46.95
N ASP A 246 10.27 -16.59 -48.28
CA ASP A 246 9.11 -16.96 -49.08
C ASP A 246 8.99 -18.49 -49.14
N ILE A 247 7.78 -19.01 -48.90
CA ILE A 247 7.48 -20.43 -49.01
C ILE A 247 6.70 -20.66 -50.30
N PHE A 248 7.29 -21.40 -51.23
CA PHE A 248 6.61 -21.89 -52.41
C PHE A 248 6.31 -23.37 -52.26
N VAL A 249 5.02 -23.72 -52.13
CA VAL A 249 4.57 -25.13 -52.10
C VAL A 249 4.34 -25.58 -53.55
N THR A 250 5.14 -26.54 -54.02
CA THR A 250 4.93 -27.19 -55.33
C THR A 250 4.35 -28.59 -55.13
N ASN A 251 3.46 -29.02 -56.04
CA ASN A 251 2.79 -30.33 -56.06
C ASN A 251 1.84 -30.64 -54.88
N LEU A 252 1.12 -29.63 -54.34
CA LEU A 252 0.00 -29.89 -53.43
C LEU A 252 -1.17 -30.52 -54.21
N VAL A 253 -1.33 -31.84 -54.12
CA VAL A 253 -2.50 -32.55 -54.64
C VAL A 253 -3.51 -32.71 -53.51
N ILE A 254 -4.55 -31.89 -53.50
CA ILE A 254 -5.68 -32.05 -52.59
C ILE A 254 -6.70 -32.96 -53.28
N SER A 255 -6.98 -34.14 -52.72
CA SER A 255 -7.86 -35.14 -53.35
C SER A 255 -9.35 -34.91 -53.15
N ASP A 256 -9.79 -33.92 -52.36
CA ASP A 256 -11.21 -33.59 -52.19
C ASP A 256 -11.39 -32.11 -51.82
N ILE A 257 -11.77 -31.28 -52.80
CA ILE A 257 -12.51 -30.04 -52.56
C ILE A 257 -13.80 -30.17 -53.37
N ALA A 258 -14.90 -30.43 -52.67
CA ALA A 258 -16.26 -30.31 -53.21
C ALA A 258 -16.67 -28.84 -53.31
#